data_AF-A0A2W6BRX8-F1
#
_entry.id   AF-A0A2W6BRX8-F1
#
_cell.length_a   1.000
_cell.length_b   1.000
_cell.length_c   1.000
_cell.angle_alpha   90.00
_cell.angle_beta   90.00
_cell.angle_gamma   90.00
#
_symmetry.space_group_name_H-M   'P 1'
#
loop_
_entity.id
_entity.type
_entity.pdbx_description
1 polymer ?
#
loop_
_entity_poly.entity_id
_entity_poly.type
_entity_poly.pdbx_seq_one_letter_code
_entity_poly.pdbx_strand_id
1 'polypeptide(L)'
;MGELPRGHGLLGVLIKEGRPIRIPNISKDPRSVGFPPNQPPMVTLLGMPIQYMGRVVGDLYLADSIKENPAREAARFSTMLML
;
A
#
# COMPACT_ATOMS: atom_id res chain seq x y z
N MET A 1 17.77 -2.84 2.52
CA MET A 1 16.93 -2.34 3.63
C MET A 1 16.09 -1.20 3.08
N GLY A 2 14.82 -1.45 2.74
CA GLY A 2 13.93 -0.40 2.26
C GLY A 2 13.33 0.34 3.45
N GLU A 3 13.29 1.68 3.40
CA GLU A 3 12.63 2.47 4.44
C GLU A 3 11.17 2.03 4.62
N LEU A 4 10.72 1.96 5.87
CA LEU A 4 9.33 1.70 6.19
C LEU A 4 8.45 2.83 5.61
N PRO A 5 7.24 2.54 5.11
CA PRO A 5 6.34 3.57 4.63
C PRO A 5 6.01 4.56 5.75
N ARG A 6 6.53 5.79 5.67
CA ARG A 6 6.28 6.85 6.66
C ARG A 6 4.91 7.53 6.50
N GLY A 7 3.91 6.84 5.96
CA GLY A 7 2.60 7.44 5.66
C GLY A 7 2.60 8.43 4.48
N HIS A 8 3.48 8.26 3.50
CA HIS A 8 3.50 9.06 2.28
C HIS A 8 2.84 8.31 1.12
N GLY A 9 2.37 9.04 0.11
CA GLY A 9 1.73 8.47 -1.07
C GLY A 9 0.44 7.71 -0.77
N LEU A 10 0.14 6.68 -1.55
CA LEU A 10 -1.12 5.92 -1.46
C LEU A 10 -1.30 5.16 -0.13
N LEU A 11 -0.23 4.75 0.54
CA LEU A 11 -0.34 4.12 1.87
C LEU A 11 -0.68 5.15 2.96
N GLY A 12 -0.22 6.40 2.81
CA GLY A 12 -0.64 7.51 3.68
C GLY A 12 -2.13 7.82 3.60
N VAL A 13 -2.75 7.59 2.43
CA VAL A 13 -4.18 7.79 2.23
C VAL A 13 -5.01 6.86 3.12
N LEU A 14 -4.60 5.60 3.27
CA LEU A 14 -5.30 4.63 4.13
C LEU A 14 -5.33 5.08 5.59
N ILE A 15 -4.23 5.66 6.06
CA ILE A 15 -4.10 6.18 7.43
C ILE A 15 -4.97 7.42 7.61
N LYS A 16 -4.89 8.37 6.66
CA LYS A 16 -5.59 9.66 6.75
C LYS A 16 -7.10 9.51 6.60
N GLU A 17 -7.53 8.74 5.62
CA GLU A 17 -8.96 8.62 5.28
C GLU A 17 -9.66 7.54 6.10
N GLY A 18 -8.91 6.58 6.68
CA GLY A 18 -9.47 5.53 7.51
C GLY A 18 -10.50 4.67 6.79
N ARG A 19 -10.44 4.59 5.45
CA ARG A 19 -11.38 3.84 4.62
C ARG A 19 -10.66 2.96 3.60
N PRO A 20 -11.30 1.86 3.16
CA PRO A 20 -10.85 1.08 2.02
C PRO A 20 -10.56 1.92 0.77
N ILE A 21 -9.48 1.61 0.05
CA ILE A 21 -9.19 2.21 -1.26
C ILE A 21 -8.90 1.13 -2.30
N ARG A 22 -9.34 1.36 -3.54
CA ARG A 22 -8.99 0.55 -4.70
C ARG A 22 -8.47 1.45 -5.81
N ILE A 23 -7.24 1.24 -6.22
CA ILE A 23 -6.54 2.00 -7.25
C ILE A 23 -6.28 1.06 -8.43
N PRO A 24 -6.95 1.27 -9.58
CA PRO A 24 -6.79 0.41 -10.75
C PRO A 24 -5.50 0.69 -11.54
N ASN A 25 -4.89 1.86 -11.33
CA ASN A 25 -3.61 2.20 -11.93
C ASN A 25 -2.85 3.19 -11.03
N ILE A 26 -1.81 2.70 -10.35
CA ILE A 26 -1.01 3.48 -9.40
C ILE A 26 -0.29 4.65 -10.07
N SER A 27 0.20 4.50 -11.31
CA SER A 27 0.95 5.57 -11.99
C SER A 27 0.05 6.72 -12.47
N LYS A 28 -1.27 6.50 -12.53
CA LYS A 28 -2.26 7.52 -12.90
C LYS A 28 -2.91 8.21 -11.70
N ASP A 29 -2.71 7.71 -10.47
CA ASP A 29 -3.28 8.34 -9.28
C ASP A 29 -2.41 9.54 -8.87
N PRO A 30 -2.97 10.75 -8.76
CA PRO A 30 -2.20 11.96 -8.42
C PRO A 30 -1.60 11.93 -7.00
N ARG A 31 -2.06 11.02 -6.14
CA ARG A 31 -1.53 10.82 -4.79
C ARG A 31 -0.33 9.86 -4.79
N SER A 32 0.01 9.27 -5.94
CA SER A 32 1.19 8.42 -6.09
C SER A 32 2.46 9.25 -6.05
N VAL A 33 3.47 8.76 -5.32
CA VAL A 33 4.79 9.40 -5.20
C VAL A 33 5.89 8.57 -5.86
N GLY A 34 5.51 7.63 -6.72
CA GLY A 34 6.42 6.67 -7.35
C GLY A 34 6.79 5.50 -6.42
N PHE A 35 7.81 4.75 -6.83
CA PHE A 35 8.29 3.56 -6.12
C PHE A 35 9.73 3.76 -5.68
N PRO A 36 10.14 3.22 -4.52
CA PRO A 36 11.55 3.20 -4.12
C PRO A 36 12.41 2.48 -5.16
N PRO A 37 13.72 2.83 -5.28
CA PRO A 37 14.64 2.14 -6.17
C PRO A 37 14.64 0.62 -5.93
N ASN A 38 14.79 -0.16 -7.01
CA ASN A 38 14.82 -1.63 -7.01
C ASN A 38 13.51 -2.34 -6.61
N GLN A 39 12.39 -1.63 -6.49
CA GLN A 39 11.08 -2.27 -6.36
C GLN A 39 10.45 -2.55 -7.72
N PRO A 40 9.82 -3.73 -7.93
CA PRO A 40 9.03 -3.96 -9.12
C PRO A 40 7.91 -2.91 -9.24
N PRO A 41 7.64 -2.39 -10.44
CA PRO A 41 6.48 -1.52 -10.64
C PRO A 41 5.20 -2.28 -10.32
N MET A 42 4.37 -1.69 -9.46
CA MET A 42 3.04 -2.18 -9.12
C MET A 42 2.00 -1.45 -9.99
N VAL A 43 0.99 -2.17 -10.47
CA VAL A 43 -0.04 -1.63 -11.36
C VAL A 43 -1.28 -1.25 -10.57
N THR A 44 -1.77 -2.18 -9.76
CA THR A 44 -3.02 -2.01 -9.00
C THR A 44 -2.73 -2.04 -7.50
N LEU A 45 -3.60 -1.40 -6.72
CA LEU A 45 -3.56 -1.44 -5.26
C LEU A 45 -4.97 -1.61 -4.70
N LEU A 46 -5.13 -2.53 -3.76
CA LEU A 46 -6.30 -2.64 -2.89
C LEU A 46 -5.82 -2.51 -1.45
N GLY A 47 -6.29 -1.50 -0.72
CA GLY A 47 -5.86 -1.21 0.64
C GLY A 47 -7.04 -1.18 1.61
N MET A 48 -6.83 -1.75 2.80
CA MET A 48 -7.80 -1.87 3.89
C MET A 48 -7.18 -1.34 5.18
N PRO A 49 -7.75 -0.30 5.81
CA PRO A 49 -7.28 0.16 7.10
C PRO A 49 -7.66 -0.84 8.19
N ILE A 50 -6.76 -1.06 9.14
CA ILE A 50 -7.03 -1.81 10.37
C ILE A 50 -7.33 -0.79 11.46
N GLN A 51 -8.52 -0.88 12.05
CA GLN A 51 -8.98 0.05 13.07
C GLN A 51 -9.14 -0.63 14.42
N TYR A 52 -8.79 0.09 15.48
CA TYR A 52 -9.03 -0.29 16.86
C TYR A 52 -9.51 0.93 17.64
N MET A 53 -10.63 0.80 18.35
CA MET A 53 -11.24 1.90 19.13
C MET A 53 -11.40 3.21 18.34
N GLY A 54 -11.84 3.11 17.09
CA GLY A 54 -12.05 4.27 16.20
C GLY A 54 -10.77 4.93 15.66
N ARG A 55 -9.60 4.33 15.88
CA ARG A 55 -8.30 4.81 15.38
C ARG A 55 -7.70 3.83 14.39
N VAL A 56 -7.08 4.33 13.33
CA VAL A 56 -6.30 3.49 12.40
C VAL A 56 -5.01 3.09 13.11
N VAL A 57 -4.81 1.79 13.27
CA VAL A 57 -3.62 1.21 13.92
C VAL A 57 -2.67 0.56 12.93
N GLY A 58 -3.10 0.36 11.68
CA GLY A 58 -2.31 -0.20 10.59
C GLY A 58 -3.09 -0.29 9.28
N ASP A 59 -2.50 -0.91 8.28
CA ASP A 59 -3.11 -1.18 6.97
C ASP A 59 -2.74 -2.56 6.43
N LEU A 60 -3.65 -3.14 5.65
CA LEU A 60 -3.43 -4.32 4.83
C LEU A 60 -3.57 -3.91 3.38
N TYR A 61 -2.64 -4.28 2.51
CA TYR A 61 -2.78 -4.01 1.08
C TYR A 61 -2.35 -5.20 0.22
N LEU A 62 -2.98 -5.25 -0.95
CA LEU A 62 -2.66 -6.14 -2.05
C LEU A 62 -2.24 -5.29 -3.24
N ALA A 63 -1.16 -5.67 -3.91
CA ALA A 63 -0.72 -4.98 -5.10
C ALA A 63 -0.27 -5.99 -6.16
N ASP A 64 -0.75 -5.79 -7.38
CA ASP A 64 -0.36 -6.59 -8.54
C ASP A 64 0.85 -5.96 -9.23
N SER A 65 1.80 -6.79 -9.67
CA SER A 65 3.04 -6.35 -10.31
C SER A 65 3.19 -7.02 -11.67
N ILE A 66 3.82 -6.34 -12.62
CA ILE A 66 3.96 -6.81 -14.02
C ILE A 66 4.93 -8.01 -14.20
N LYS A 67 5.36 -8.67 -13.12
CA LYS A 67 6.35 -9.75 -13.22
C LYS A 67 5.74 -11.02 -13.82
N GLU A 68 6.51 -11.67 -14.69
CA GLU A 68 6.23 -12.88 -15.47
C GLU A 68 5.99 -14.16 -14.63
N ASN A 69 5.71 -14.04 -13.32
CA ASN A 69 5.40 -15.15 -12.44
C ASN A 69 4.19 -14.79 -11.54
N PRO A 70 2.96 -15.14 -11.95
CA PRO A 70 1.72 -14.77 -11.25
C PRO A 70 1.59 -15.36 -9.83
N ALA A 71 2.44 -16.31 -9.45
CA ALA A 71 2.41 -16.98 -8.14
C ALA A 71 3.16 -16.23 -7.02
N ARG A 72 3.89 -15.15 -7.35
CA ARG A 72 4.50 -14.26 -6.34
C ARG A 72 3.77 -12.92 -6.30
N GLU A 73 2.47 -13.00 -6.06
CA GLU A 73 1.69 -11.88 -5.57
C GLU A 73 2.35 -11.38 -4.28
N ALA A 74 2.73 -10.12 -4.25
CA ALA A 74 3.32 -9.54 -3.06
C ALA A 74 2.19 -9.27 -2.06
N ALA A 75 1.66 -10.32 -1.43
CA ALA A 75 1.00 -10.23 -0.14
C ALA A 75 2.08 -9.86 0.89
N ARG A 76 2.55 -8.62 0.83
CA ARG A 76 3.39 -8.05 1.89
C ARG A 76 2.44 -7.77 3.05
N PHE A 77 2.32 -8.75 3.94
CA PHE A 77 1.81 -8.56 5.29
C PHE A 77 2.77 -7.64 6.06
N SER A 78 2.75 -6.36 5.73
CA SER A 78 3.41 -5.34 6.52
C SER A 78 2.40 -4.85 7.54
N THR A 79 2.18 -5.60 8.61
CA THR A 79 1.46 -5.07 9.77
C THR A 79 2.30 -3.93 10.34
N MET A 80 1.93 -2.69 10.01
CA MET A 80 2.41 -1.53 10.74
C MET A 80 1.56 -1.43 12.00
N LEU A 81 2.10 -1.82 13.16
CA LEU A 81 1.53 -1.45 14.45
C LEU A 81 2.06 -0.03 14.75
N MET A 82 1.23 1.00 14.63
CA MET A 82 1.56 2.28 15.28
C MET A 82 1.32 2.10 16.78
N LEU A 83 2.39 1.91 17.55
CA LEU A 83 2.41 2.20 19.00
C LEU A 83 2.86 3.64 19.20
#